data_AF-A0AA43FDK6-F1
#
_entry.id   AF-A0AA43FDK6-F1
#
_cell.length_a   1.000
_cell.length_b   1.000
_cell.length_c   1.000
_cell.angle_alpha   90.00
_cell.angle_beta   90.00
_cell.angle_gamma   90.00
#
_symmetry.space_group_name_H-M   'P 1'
#
loop_
_entity.id
_entity.type
_entity.pdbx_description
1 polymer ?
#
loop_
_entity_poly.entity_id
_entity_poly.type
_entity_poly.pdbx_seq_one_letter_code
_entity_poly.pdbx_strand_id
1 'polypeptide(L)'
;LDITFHATVNGCHGHTGYFQLEAGIADIEVCMPTRHIILHELAHAWAAVAVGDTTRSEVARYWDLDNWNDQGVEWNLRAGERAADTIAFALNSIPSDPQASLLKYLCGFELLTGHPLPGPGLEESVASSSAAWVDDLCAVHTGDA
;
A
#
# COMPACT_ATOMS: atom_id res chain seq x y z
N LEU A 1 16.67 -8.83 -5.92
CA LEU A 1 16.18 -7.51 -5.51
C LEU A 1 17.39 -6.61 -5.53
N ASP A 2 17.43 -5.70 -6.49
CA ASP A 2 18.50 -4.72 -6.64
C ASP A 2 17.91 -3.34 -6.34
N ILE A 3 18.65 -2.53 -5.57
CA ILE A 3 18.22 -1.19 -5.16
C ILE A 3 19.31 -0.20 -5.54
N THR A 4 18.97 0.77 -6.39
CA THR A 4 19.88 1.80 -6.89
C THR A 4 19.40 3.18 -6.47
N PHE A 5 20.33 4.03 -6.02
CA PHE A 5 20.04 5.42 -5.64
C PHE A 5 20.59 6.37 -6.69
N HIS A 6 19.78 7.32 -7.13
CA HIS A 6 20.14 8.32 -8.14
C HIS A 6 20.14 9.72 -7.55
N ALA A 7 20.99 10.59 -8.09
CA ALA A 7 21.07 11.99 -7.65
C ALA A 7 19.91 12.86 -8.17
N THR A 8 19.20 12.43 -9.22
CA THR A 8 18.11 13.17 -9.85
C THR A 8 17.00 12.24 -10.33
N VAL A 9 15.78 12.77 -10.49
CA VAL A 9 14.58 12.04 -10.96
C VAL A 9 14.73 11.40 -12.34
N ASN A 10 15.70 11.83 -13.15
CA ASN A 10 15.96 11.22 -14.45
C ASN A 10 16.39 9.76 -14.33
N GLY A 11 17.03 9.39 -13.22
CA GLY A 11 17.40 8.02 -12.92
C GLY A 11 16.22 7.13 -12.49
N CYS A 12 15.02 7.70 -12.34
CA CYS A 12 13.77 6.98 -12.02
C CYS A 12 12.69 7.34 -13.05
N HIS A 13 13.07 7.54 -14.31
CA HIS A 13 12.13 7.85 -15.40
C HIS A 13 11.25 9.10 -15.18
N GLY A 14 11.71 10.06 -14.38
CA GLY A 14 10.96 11.27 -14.03
C GLY A 14 10.11 11.15 -12.76
N HIS A 15 10.13 9.99 -12.10
CA HIS A 15 9.43 9.71 -10.86
C HIS A 15 10.34 9.91 -9.63
N THR A 16 9.74 9.77 -8.44
CA THR A 16 10.40 9.94 -7.14
C THR A 16 11.13 8.66 -6.69
N GLY A 17 10.55 7.52 -7.07
CA GLY A 17 11.12 6.18 -7.10
C GLY A 17 10.53 5.43 -8.30
N TYR A 18 11.09 4.28 -8.62
CA TYR A 18 10.61 3.44 -9.72
C TYR A 18 10.84 1.98 -9.38
N PHE A 19 9.82 1.15 -9.63
CA PHE A 19 9.89 -0.28 -9.49
C PHE A 19 9.64 -0.96 -10.84
N GLN A 20 10.44 -1.97 -11.13
CA GLN A 20 10.18 -2.91 -12.21
C GLN A 20 10.48 -4.36 -11.78
N LEU A 21 9.83 -5.29 -12.45
CA LEU A 21 10.09 -6.72 -12.31
C LEU A 21 10.47 -7.28 -13.68
N GLU A 22 11.75 -7.58 -13.87
CA GLU A 22 12.26 -8.14 -15.12
C GLU A 22 12.91 -9.51 -14.86
N ALA A 23 12.50 -10.53 -15.61
CA ALA A 23 13.03 -11.91 -15.47
C ALA A 23 13.01 -12.46 -14.02
N GLY A 24 12.05 -12.01 -13.19
CA GLY A 24 11.95 -12.41 -11.79
C GLY A 24 12.89 -11.67 -10.84
N ILE A 25 13.64 -10.68 -11.33
CA ILE A 25 14.46 -9.78 -10.53
C ILE A 25 13.67 -8.49 -10.34
N ALA A 26 13.40 -8.15 -9.08
CA ALA A 26 12.85 -6.87 -8.69
C ALA A 26 13.97 -5.83 -8.69
N ASP A 27 13.81 -4.77 -9.47
CA ASP A 27 14.70 -3.61 -9.47
C ASP A 27 13.96 -2.40 -8.91
N ILE A 28 14.60 -1.71 -7.97
CA ILE A 28 14.10 -0.48 -7.36
C ILE A 28 15.10 0.63 -7.61
N GLU A 29 14.63 1.73 -8.19
CA GLU A 29 15.38 2.97 -8.37
C GLU A 29 14.81 4.02 -7.41
N VAL A 30 15.68 4.70 -6.66
CA VAL A 30 15.30 5.71 -5.68
C VAL A 30 15.95 7.05 -6.00
N CYS A 31 15.14 8.06 -6.32
CA CYS A 31 15.61 9.39 -6.66
C CYS A 31 15.33 10.42 -5.56
N MET A 32 14.33 10.16 -4.71
CA MET A 32 14.05 10.91 -3.50
C MET A 32 13.98 9.97 -2.29
N PRO A 33 15.10 9.79 -1.54
CA PRO A 33 15.23 8.75 -0.51
C PRO A 33 14.54 9.14 0.81
N THR A 34 13.26 9.47 0.73
CA THR A 34 12.42 9.59 1.94
C THR A 34 12.01 8.19 2.39
N ARG A 35 11.76 8.03 3.69
CA ARG A 35 11.29 6.74 4.24
C ARG A 35 10.03 6.23 3.53
N HIS A 36 9.10 7.14 3.23
CA HIS A 36 7.86 6.78 2.54
C HIS A 36 8.10 6.26 1.13
N ILE A 37 8.92 6.95 0.32
CA ILE A 37 9.26 6.48 -1.04
C ILE A 37 9.96 5.11 -1.01
N ILE A 38 10.92 4.91 -0.10
CA ILE A 38 11.60 3.61 0.01
C ILE A 38 10.61 2.51 0.37
N LEU A 39 9.69 2.76 1.31
CA LEU A 39 8.65 1.80 1.68
C LEU A 39 7.67 1.53 0.53
N HIS A 40 7.33 2.56 -0.25
CA HIS A 40 6.46 2.44 -1.43
C HIS A 40 7.06 1.49 -2.48
N GLU A 41 8.32 1.71 -2.87
CA GLU A 41 8.95 0.85 -3.87
C GLU A 41 9.19 -0.59 -3.35
N LEU A 42 9.50 -0.74 -2.06
CA LEU A 42 9.60 -2.07 -1.44
C LEU A 42 8.23 -2.76 -1.38
N ALA A 43 7.15 -2.01 -1.22
CA ALA A 43 5.79 -2.54 -1.21
C ALA A 43 5.40 -3.07 -2.59
N HIS A 44 5.82 -2.43 -3.69
CA HIS A 44 5.68 -2.98 -5.04
C HIS A 44 6.39 -4.33 -5.18
N ALA A 45 7.65 -4.40 -4.74
CA ALA A 45 8.42 -5.64 -4.80
C ALA A 45 7.80 -6.77 -3.96
N TRP A 46 7.29 -6.46 -2.77
CA TRP A 46 6.55 -7.41 -1.95
C TRP A 46 5.24 -7.86 -2.63
N ALA A 47 4.45 -6.92 -3.16
CA ALA A 47 3.16 -7.23 -3.76
C ALA A 47 3.29 -8.09 -5.03
N ALA A 48 4.39 -7.93 -5.75
CA ALA A 48 4.70 -8.74 -6.92
C ALA A 48 4.79 -10.24 -6.62
N VAL A 49 5.19 -10.62 -5.40
CA VAL A 49 5.38 -12.02 -5.00
C VAL A 49 4.32 -12.52 -4.00
N ALA A 50 3.75 -11.63 -3.19
CA ALA A 50 2.85 -12.00 -2.10
C ALA A 50 1.37 -11.88 -2.46
N VAL A 51 1.00 -11.00 -3.41
CA VAL A 51 -0.40 -10.68 -3.69
C VAL A 51 -0.85 -11.42 -4.96
N GLY A 52 -1.73 -12.41 -4.77
CA GLY A 52 -2.36 -13.17 -5.85
C GLY A 52 -3.55 -12.43 -6.49
N ASP A 53 -4.03 -12.92 -7.63
CA ASP A 53 -5.03 -12.24 -8.47
C ASP A 53 -6.37 -11.96 -7.76
N THR A 54 -6.79 -12.85 -6.85
CA THR A 54 -8.00 -12.63 -6.03
C THR A 54 -7.83 -11.38 -5.17
N THR A 55 -6.76 -11.30 -4.37
CA THR A 55 -6.48 -10.14 -3.51
C THR A 55 -6.27 -8.87 -4.34
N ARG A 56 -5.61 -8.96 -5.50
CA ARG A 56 -5.48 -7.81 -6.43
C ARG A 56 -6.85 -7.26 -6.84
N SER A 57 -7.79 -8.14 -7.14
CA SER A 57 -9.15 -7.78 -7.55
C SER A 57 -9.95 -7.15 -6.41
N GLU A 58 -9.82 -7.69 -5.20
CA GLU A 58 -10.46 -7.15 -3.99
C GLU A 58 -9.93 -5.78 -3.63
N VAL A 59 -8.61 -5.59 -3.70
CA VAL A 59 -7.95 -4.30 -3.45
C VAL A 59 -8.36 -3.27 -4.50
N ALA A 60 -8.42 -3.66 -5.77
CA ALA A 60 -8.90 -2.78 -6.84
C ALA A 60 -10.33 -2.29 -6.55
N ARG A 61 -11.24 -3.22 -6.17
CA ARG A 61 -12.61 -2.88 -5.75
C ARG A 61 -12.64 -1.96 -4.53
N TYR A 62 -11.85 -2.25 -3.50
CA TYR A 62 -11.78 -1.46 -2.27
C TYR A 62 -11.37 0.01 -2.52
N TRP A 63 -10.50 0.23 -3.49
CA TRP A 63 -10.03 1.56 -3.90
C TRP A 63 -10.84 2.19 -5.03
N ASP A 64 -11.92 1.54 -5.50
CA ASP A 64 -12.75 1.98 -6.63
C ASP A 64 -11.91 2.16 -7.92
N LEU A 65 -11.08 1.15 -8.22
CA LEU A 65 -10.19 1.09 -9.38
C LEU A 65 -10.45 -0.16 -10.21
N ASP A 66 -10.35 -0.03 -11.53
CA ASP A 66 -10.69 -1.10 -12.48
C ASP A 66 -9.50 -1.94 -12.95
N ASN A 67 -8.29 -1.60 -12.52
CA ASN A 67 -7.07 -2.25 -13.00
C ASN A 67 -5.99 -2.35 -11.91
N TRP A 68 -5.16 -3.39 -11.98
CA TRP A 68 -4.03 -3.56 -11.07
C TRP A 68 -2.80 -2.76 -11.49
N ASN A 69 -2.32 -2.95 -12.72
CA ASN A 69 -1.11 -2.31 -13.23
C ASN A 69 -1.13 -2.18 -14.76
N ASP A 70 -2.28 -1.78 -15.33
CA ASP A 70 -2.39 -1.61 -16.78
C ASP A 70 -1.53 -0.43 -17.23
N GLN A 71 -0.57 -0.70 -18.11
CA GLN A 71 0.35 0.32 -18.63
C GLN A 71 -0.36 1.37 -19.52
N GLY A 72 -1.57 1.07 -20.02
CA GLY A 72 -2.43 2.03 -20.72
C GLY A 72 -3.18 2.99 -19.80
N VAL A 73 -3.13 2.80 -18.47
CA VAL A 73 -3.77 3.65 -17.48
C VAL A 73 -2.72 4.52 -16.77
N GLU A 74 -3.04 5.77 -16.47
CA GLU A 74 -2.18 6.64 -15.65
C GLU A 74 -1.80 5.96 -14.34
N TRP A 75 -0.52 6.05 -13.95
CA TRP A 75 0.03 5.27 -12.83
C TRP A 75 -0.75 5.47 -11.52
N ASN A 76 -1.13 6.71 -11.21
CA ASN A 76 -1.88 7.05 -9.99
C ASN A 76 -3.34 6.52 -9.95
N LEU A 77 -3.81 5.92 -11.04
CA LEU A 77 -5.11 5.26 -11.18
C LEU A 77 -4.98 3.72 -11.24
N ARG A 78 -3.82 3.17 -10.90
CA ARG A 78 -3.56 1.73 -10.85
C ARG A 78 -3.69 1.24 -9.40
N ALA A 79 -4.39 0.13 -9.18
CA ALA A 79 -4.58 -0.41 -7.84
C ALA A 79 -3.27 -0.89 -7.20
N GLY A 80 -2.27 -1.27 -8.01
CA GLY A 80 -0.92 -1.60 -7.53
C GLY A 80 -0.23 -0.41 -6.87
N GLU A 81 -0.38 0.81 -7.41
CA GLU A 81 0.16 2.02 -6.77
C GLU A 81 -0.58 2.34 -5.47
N ARG A 82 -1.91 2.15 -5.43
CA ARG A 82 -2.67 2.27 -4.17
C ARG A 82 -2.26 1.23 -3.14
N ALA A 83 -1.95 0.01 -3.56
CA ALA A 83 -1.46 -1.03 -2.68
C ALA A 83 -0.09 -0.67 -2.08
N ALA A 84 0.83 -0.16 -2.91
CA ALA A 84 2.13 0.31 -2.47
C ALA A 84 2.03 1.49 -1.49
N ASP A 85 1.22 2.50 -1.82
CA ASP A 85 0.91 3.64 -0.94
C ASP A 85 0.36 3.13 0.39
N THR A 86 -0.57 2.18 0.35
CA THR A 86 -1.23 1.64 1.53
C THR A 86 -0.24 1.02 2.51
N ILE A 87 0.65 0.17 2.01
CA ILE A 87 1.69 -0.45 2.83
C ILE A 87 2.67 0.61 3.35
N ALA A 88 3.10 1.55 2.49
CA ALA A 88 4.02 2.60 2.87
C ALA A 88 3.46 3.53 3.94
N PHE A 89 2.18 3.93 3.84
CA PHE A 89 1.50 4.73 4.86
C PHE A 89 1.35 3.95 6.15
N ALA A 90 0.81 2.75 6.08
CA ALA A 90 0.52 1.90 7.23
C ALA A 90 1.80 1.65 8.06
N LEU A 91 2.93 1.36 7.41
CA LEU A 91 4.21 1.12 8.11
C LEU A 91 4.93 2.40 8.56
N ASN A 92 4.60 3.56 7.99
CA ASN A 92 5.23 4.84 8.32
C ASN A 92 4.45 5.62 9.39
N SER A 93 3.15 5.34 9.56
CA SER A 93 2.25 6.02 10.49
C SER A 93 1.87 5.12 11.66
N ILE A 94 2.36 5.45 12.86
CA ILE A 94 1.74 5.00 14.13
C ILE A 94 0.84 6.15 14.58
N PRO A 95 -0.50 6.06 14.44
CA PRO A 95 -1.36 7.18 14.76
C PRO A 95 -1.57 7.28 16.26
N SER A 96 -1.49 8.50 16.81
CA SER A 96 -2.01 8.80 18.15
C SER A 96 -3.52 9.12 18.15
N ASP A 97 -4.09 9.46 16.98
CA ASP A 97 -5.52 9.70 16.74
C ASP A 97 -5.83 9.49 15.24
N PRO A 98 -6.52 8.41 14.84
CA PRO A 98 -6.71 8.08 13.42
C PRO A 98 -7.86 8.86 12.78
N GLN A 99 -7.54 9.68 11.78
CA GLN A 99 -8.54 10.30 10.89
C GLN A 99 -9.16 9.26 9.94
N ALA A 100 -10.34 9.53 9.38
CA ALA A 100 -11.05 8.61 8.48
C ALA A 100 -10.22 8.17 7.25
N SER A 101 -9.40 9.07 6.70
CA SER A 101 -8.48 8.74 5.60
C SER A 101 -7.43 7.71 6.00
N LEU A 102 -6.96 7.77 7.25
CA LEU A 102 -5.98 6.83 7.79
C LEU A 102 -6.60 5.46 8.06
N LEU A 103 -7.84 5.41 8.54
CA LEU A 103 -8.57 4.14 8.70
C LEU A 103 -8.70 3.39 7.38
N LYS A 104 -8.93 4.11 6.27
CA LYS A 104 -8.98 3.50 4.93
C LYS A 104 -7.66 2.79 4.56
N TYR A 105 -6.52 3.40 4.90
CA TYR A 105 -5.21 2.76 4.69
C TYR A 105 -4.95 1.57 5.62
N LEU A 106 -5.45 1.62 6.87
CA LEU A 106 -5.30 0.49 7.80
C LEU A 106 -6.13 -0.72 7.35
N CYS A 107 -7.40 -0.53 6.97
CA CYS A 107 -8.22 -1.60 6.40
C CYS A 107 -7.61 -2.14 5.10
N GLY A 108 -7.11 -1.26 4.22
CA GLY A 108 -6.43 -1.68 3.00
C GLY A 108 -5.17 -2.51 3.28
N PHE A 109 -4.42 -2.20 4.33
CA PHE A 109 -3.25 -2.97 4.75
C PHE A 109 -3.64 -4.38 5.20
N GLU A 110 -4.69 -4.51 6.00
CA GLU A 110 -5.19 -5.81 6.44
C GLU A 110 -5.71 -6.64 5.26
N LEU A 111 -6.47 -6.01 4.35
CA LEU A 111 -6.91 -6.65 3.11
C LEU A 111 -5.73 -7.16 2.27
N LEU A 112 -4.66 -6.36 2.15
CA LEU A 112 -3.46 -6.72 1.39
C LEU A 112 -2.66 -7.85 2.02
N THR A 113 -2.49 -7.81 3.33
CA THR A 113 -1.51 -8.65 4.04
C THR A 113 -2.13 -9.83 4.78
N GLY A 114 -3.45 -9.84 4.99
CA GLY A 114 -4.14 -10.78 5.89
C GLY A 114 -3.80 -10.57 7.36
N HIS A 115 -3.16 -9.45 7.70
CA HIS A 115 -2.70 -9.15 9.05
C HIS A 115 -3.08 -7.71 9.44
N PRO A 116 -3.60 -7.49 10.66
CA PRO A 116 -3.70 -6.15 11.19
C PRO A 116 -2.30 -5.54 11.33
N LEU A 117 -2.23 -4.20 11.32
CA LEU A 117 -0.95 -3.51 11.47
C LEU A 117 -0.26 -3.90 12.79
N PRO A 118 1.02 -4.33 12.78
CA PRO A 118 1.75 -4.60 14.01
C PRO A 118 2.06 -3.28 14.75
N GLY A 119 1.48 -3.08 15.95
CA GLY A 119 1.79 -1.91 16.78
C GLY A 119 1.39 -2.06 18.26
N PRO A 120 2.30 -1.80 19.22
CA PRO A 120 1.92 -1.65 20.61
C PRO A 120 1.10 -0.36 20.77
N GLY A 121 -0.13 -0.48 21.28
CA GLY A 121 -1.03 0.66 21.51
C GLY A 121 -2.26 0.72 20.60
N LEU A 122 -2.33 -0.07 19.52
CA LEU A 122 -3.59 -0.24 18.78
C LEU A 122 -4.60 -1.06 19.59
N GLU A 123 -4.15 -2.05 20.38
CA GLU A 123 -5.05 -2.78 21.29
C GLU A 123 -5.67 -1.86 22.37
N GLU A 124 -4.94 -0.86 22.88
CA GLU A 124 -5.44 0.08 23.89
C GLU A 124 -6.28 1.23 23.29
N SER A 125 -5.91 1.75 22.11
CA SER A 125 -6.72 2.77 21.43
C SER A 125 -8.02 2.20 20.87
N VAL A 126 -8.00 0.96 20.35
CA VAL A 126 -9.18 0.24 19.83
C VAL A 126 -10.03 -0.36 20.98
N ALA A 127 -9.44 -0.63 22.15
CA ALA A 127 -10.22 -0.94 23.36
C ALA A 127 -10.97 0.28 23.92
N SER A 128 -10.48 1.51 23.66
CA SER A 128 -11.13 2.76 24.05
C SER A 128 -12.21 3.22 23.05
N SER A 129 -12.08 2.87 21.77
CA SER A 129 -13.09 3.06 20.73
C SER A 129 -13.42 1.70 20.13
N SER A 130 -14.29 0.96 20.82
CA SER A 130 -14.77 -0.39 20.52
C SER A 130 -14.36 -0.94 19.15
N ALA A 131 -13.56 -2.02 19.16
CA ALA A 131 -13.15 -2.85 18.02
C ALA A 131 -14.25 -3.12 16.96
N ALA A 132 -15.52 -3.11 17.37
CA ALA A 132 -16.67 -3.17 16.48
C ALA A 132 -16.71 -2.08 15.38
N TRP A 133 -16.13 -0.89 15.59
CA TRP A 133 -16.19 0.19 14.58
C TRP A 133 -15.19 0.02 13.45
N VAL A 134 -14.02 -0.57 13.71
CA VAL A 134 -13.03 -0.82 12.66
C VAL A 134 -13.51 -1.97 11.77
N ASP A 135 -14.05 -3.03 12.37
CA ASP A 135 -14.67 -4.13 11.63
C ASP A 135 -15.85 -3.63 10.77
N ASP A 136 -16.71 -2.76 11.30
CA ASP A 136 -17.85 -2.19 10.55
C ASP A 136 -17.38 -1.20 9.45
N LEU A 137 -16.34 -0.38 9.69
CA LEU A 137 -15.75 0.49 8.67
C LEU A 137 -15.02 -0.26 7.55
N CYS A 138 -14.34 -1.37 7.88
CA CYS A 138 -13.72 -2.23 6.87
C CYS A 138 -14.79 -3.07 6.12
N ALA A 139 -15.88 -3.48 6.79
CA ALA A 139 -16.99 -4.23 6.19
C ALA A 139 -17.87 -3.39 5.25
N VAL A 140 -18.15 -2.12 5.60
CA VAL A 140 -18.95 -1.19 4.77
C VAL A 140 -18.33 -0.93 3.39
N HIS A 141 -17.04 -1.24 3.20
CA HIS A 141 -16.34 -1.07 1.92
C HIS A 141 -16.04 -2.38 1.16
N THR A 142 -16.34 -3.54 1.75
CA THR A 142 -16.22 -4.85 1.06
C THR A 142 -17.52 -5.31 0.41
N GLY A 143 -18.64 -4.63 0.68
CA GLY A 143 -19.91 -4.85 -0.01
C GLY A 143 -20.77 -5.97 0.58
N ASP A 144 -20.44 -6.46 1.77
CA ASP A 144 -21.30 -7.39 2.52
C ASP A 144 -22.23 -6.59 3.45
N ALA A 145 -23.40 -6.23 2.92
CA ALA A 145 -24.57 -5.78 3.67
C ALA A 145 -25.82 -6.56 3.24
#